data_AF-A0A1S7RZI9-F1
#
_entry.id   AF-A0A1S7RZI9-F1
#
_cell.length_a   1.000
_cell.length_b   1.000
_cell.length_c   1.000
_cell.angle_alpha   90.00
_cell.angle_beta   90.00
_cell.angle_gamma   90.00
#
_symmetry.space_group_name_H-M   'P 1'
#
loop_
_entity.id
_entity.type
_entity.pdbx_description
1 polymer ?
#
loop_
_entity_poly.entity_id
_entity_poly.type
_entity_poly.pdbx_seq_one_letter_code
_entity_poly.pdbx_strand_id
1 'polypeptide(L)'
;MNRLRLARAAFKNMMRAAARDPLWAFLALITMPFRIWKRLLGFMFILFNVTFVIGMGGGHFLEQTGFERGSLVHIIPGLLTLLALAVITFWFITNSLILHFGENDDETHGSARFATDKEIAALTSCGSGFLISRHTKTGKLLRYDGPAHLLTMAPTRTGKGVGTIIPNLLTANRSVICVDPKGENARITGRARQKFGPVHVLDPFAVTGRPSAAFNPLAMFDPKAGDTRSLSAR
;
A
#
# COMPACT_ATOMS: atom_id res chain seq x y z
N MET A 1 -6.74 17.71 -1.87
CA MET A 1 -6.78 16.68 -2.93
C MET A 1 -7.77 17.11 -4.02
N ASN A 2 -7.44 17.04 -5.31
CA ASN A 2 -8.30 17.56 -6.39
C ASN A 2 -9.60 16.72 -6.51
N ARG A 3 -10.78 17.34 -6.51
CA ARG A 3 -12.11 16.69 -6.64
C ARG A 3 -12.19 15.78 -7.85
N LEU A 4 -11.54 16.14 -8.96
CA LEU A 4 -11.49 15.32 -10.17
C LEU A 4 -10.80 13.96 -9.90
N ARG A 5 -9.74 13.95 -9.08
CA ARG A 5 -9.03 12.71 -8.71
C ARG A 5 -9.89 11.86 -7.78
N LEU A 6 -10.59 12.47 -6.83
CA LEU A 6 -11.53 11.79 -5.93
C LEU A 6 -12.68 11.15 -6.71
N ALA A 7 -13.32 11.90 -7.61
CA ALA A 7 -14.39 11.39 -8.46
C ALA A 7 -13.91 10.24 -9.35
N ARG A 8 -12.70 10.35 -9.92
CA ARG A 8 -12.11 9.27 -10.73
C ARG A 8 -11.79 8.02 -9.89
N ALA A 9 -11.31 8.19 -8.66
CA ALA A 9 -11.07 7.08 -7.74
C ALA A 9 -12.38 6.39 -7.34
N ALA A 10 -13.39 7.17 -6.92
CA ALA A 10 -14.71 6.67 -6.56
C ALA A 10 -15.40 5.96 -7.73
N PHE A 11 -15.29 6.49 -8.96
CA PHE A 11 -15.78 5.82 -10.16
C PHE A 11 -15.11 4.47 -10.39
N LYS A 12 -13.78 4.41 -10.25
CA LYS A 12 -13.02 3.17 -10.41
C LYS A 12 -13.42 2.14 -9.35
N ASN A 13 -13.68 2.58 -8.11
CA ASN A 13 -14.14 1.72 -7.03
C ASN A 13 -15.55 1.19 -7.29
N MET A 14 -16.48 2.04 -7.72
CA MET A 14 -17.82 1.64 -8.15
C MET A 14 -17.77 0.59 -9.25
N MET A 15 -16.95 0.78 -10.28
CA MET A 15 -16.79 -0.19 -11.38
C MET A 15 -16.22 -1.52 -10.90
N ARG A 16 -15.30 -1.51 -9.93
CA ARG A 16 -14.79 -2.74 -9.32
C ARG A 16 -15.83 -3.45 -8.47
N ALA A 17 -16.62 -2.72 -7.70
CA ALA A 17 -17.71 -3.27 -6.90
C ALA A 17 -18.75 -3.93 -7.82
N ALA A 18 -19.14 -3.26 -8.90
CA ALA A 18 -20.06 -3.80 -9.90
C ALA A 18 -19.50 -5.04 -10.62
N ALA A 19 -18.19 -5.10 -10.87
CA ALA A 19 -17.55 -6.27 -11.45
C ALA A 19 -17.43 -7.46 -10.47
N ARG A 20 -17.34 -7.19 -9.16
CA ARG A 20 -17.34 -8.22 -8.10
C ARG A 20 -18.74 -8.81 -7.88
N ASP A 21 -19.79 -7.99 -7.94
CA ASP A 21 -21.19 -8.41 -7.77
C ASP A 21 -22.11 -7.80 -8.84
N PRO A 22 -22.32 -8.51 -9.97
CA PRO A 22 -23.15 -8.02 -11.05
C PRO A 22 -24.65 -8.02 -10.71
N LEU A 23 -25.10 -8.88 -9.79
CA LEU A 23 -26.50 -8.94 -9.36
C LEU A 23 -26.85 -7.73 -8.50
N TRP A 24 -25.99 -7.37 -7.56
CA TRP A 24 -26.13 -6.14 -6.79
C TRP A 24 -26.14 -4.91 -7.70
N ALA A 25 -25.24 -4.84 -8.68
CA ALA A 25 -25.19 -3.71 -9.62
C ALA A 25 -26.48 -3.58 -10.44
N PHE A 26 -27.01 -4.71 -10.92
CA PHE A 26 -28.27 -4.75 -11.65
C PHE A 26 -29.46 -4.32 -10.78
N LEU A 27 -29.55 -4.82 -9.55
CA LEU A 27 -30.61 -4.44 -8.61
C LEU A 27 -30.49 -2.97 -8.18
N ALA A 28 -29.27 -2.46 -7.99
CA ALA A 28 -28.99 -1.07 -7.69
C ALA A 28 -29.45 -0.16 -8.84
N LEU A 29 -29.27 -0.59 -10.10
CA LEU A 29 -29.76 0.14 -11.28
C LEU A 29 -31.29 0.21 -11.32
N ILE A 30 -31.97 -0.91 -11.04
CA ILE A 30 -33.44 -0.97 -11.01
C ILE A 30 -34.03 -0.12 -9.88
N THR A 31 -33.39 -0.12 -8.70
CA THR A 31 -33.85 0.63 -7.53
C THR A 31 -33.41 2.09 -7.53
N MET A 32 -32.50 2.48 -8.43
CA MET A 32 -31.96 3.84 -8.56
C MET A 32 -33.04 4.93 -8.68
N PRO A 33 -34.08 4.79 -9.53
CA PRO A 33 -35.11 5.81 -9.70
C PRO A 33 -35.82 6.10 -8.37
N PHE A 34 -36.11 5.07 -7.59
CA PHE A 34 -36.82 5.19 -6.31
C PHE A 34 -35.93 5.76 -5.19
N ARG A 35 -34.63 5.43 -5.17
CA ARG A 35 -33.69 5.87 -4.12
C ARG A 35 -33.24 7.32 -4.28
N ILE A 36 -33.18 7.83 -5.50
CA ILE A 36 -32.68 9.17 -5.82
C ILE A 36 -33.81 10.19 -6.02
N TRP A 37 -35.07 9.75 -6.19
CA TRP A 37 -36.22 10.61 -6.51
C TRP A 37 -36.33 11.88 -5.66
N LYS A 38 -36.27 11.77 -4.32
CA LYS A 38 -36.36 12.93 -3.42
C LYS A 38 -35.23 13.95 -3.63
N ARG A 39 -34.01 13.46 -3.91
CA ARG A 39 -32.83 14.30 -4.17
C ARG A 39 -32.87 14.93 -5.55
N LEU A 40 -33.35 14.19 -6.57
CA LEU A 40 -33.59 14.71 -7.91
C LEU A 40 -34.66 15.80 -7.91
N LEU A 41 -35.77 15.61 -7.21
CA LEU A 41 -36.83 16.62 -7.09
C LEU A 41 -36.35 17.93 -6.48
N GLY A 42 -35.59 17.86 -5.38
CA GLY A 42 -35.00 19.05 -4.77
C GLY A 42 -34.04 19.77 -5.73
N PHE A 43 -33.22 19.01 -6.46
CA PHE A 43 -32.31 19.56 -7.46
C PHE A 43 -33.06 20.21 -8.64
N MET A 44 -34.06 19.53 -9.19
CA MET A 44 -34.91 20.02 -10.28
C MET A 44 -35.68 21.28 -9.87
N PHE A 45 -36.12 21.36 -8.61
CA PHE A 45 -36.79 22.54 -8.07
C PHE A 45 -35.85 23.74 -8.01
N ILE A 46 -34.61 23.56 -7.53
CA ILE A 46 -33.59 24.62 -7.53
C ILE A 46 -33.26 25.03 -8.97
N LEU A 47 -33.07 24.06 -9.86
CA LEU A 47 -32.78 24.30 -11.28
C LEU A 47 -33.88 25.13 -11.96
N PHE A 48 -35.13 24.75 -11.71
CA PHE A 48 -36.30 25.42 -12.23
C PHE A 48 -36.37 26.86 -11.70
N ASN A 49 -36.23 27.09 -10.40
CA ASN A 49 -36.27 28.43 -9.82
C ASN A 49 -35.15 29.34 -10.36
N VAL A 50 -33.91 28.84 -10.43
CA VAL A 50 -32.78 29.61 -10.97
C VAL A 50 -33.00 29.98 -12.43
N THR A 51 -33.43 29.01 -13.24
CA THR A 51 -33.67 29.23 -14.68
C THR A 51 -34.89 30.12 -14.92
N PHE A 52 -35.93 30.00 -14.10
CA PHE A 52 -37.15 30.80 -14.17
C PHE A 52 -36.88 32.26 -13.79
N VAL A 53 -36.18 32.49 -12.68
CA VAL A 53 -35.85 33.86 -12.20
C VAL A 53 -34.93 34.56 -13.20
N ILE A 54 -33.90 33.87 -13.72
CA ILE A 54 -32.96 34.48 -14.66
C ILE A 54 -33.55 34.60 -16.06
N GLY A 55 -34.23 33.57 -16.55
CA GLY A 55 -34.80 33.55 -17.89
C GLY A 55 -36.04 34.44 -18.02
N MET A 56 -37.01 34.29 -17.12
CA MET A 56 -38.26 35.04 -17.17
C MET A 56 -38.14 36.42 -16.51
N GLY A 57 -37.44 36.53 -15.38
CA GLY A 57 -37.23 37.81 -14.70
C GLY A 57 -36.10 38.64 -15.31
N GLY A 58 -34.92 38.05 -15.45
CA GLY A 58 -33.74 38.73 -16.00
C GLY A 58 -33.88 39.08 -17.48
N GLY A 59 -34.35 38.14 -18.31
CA GLY A 59 -34.58 38.36 -19.74
C GLY A 59 -35.62 39.46 -20.01
N HIS A 60 -36.76 39.43 -19.32
CA HIS A 60 -37.81 40.42 -19.50
C HIS A 60 -37.41 41.82 -18.98
N PHE A 61 -36.62 41.89 -17.91
CA PHE A 61 -36.05 43.15 -17.41
C PHE A 61 -35.04 43.77 -18.39
N LEU A 62 -34.21 42.95 -19.02
CA LEU A 62 -33.26 43.38 -20.05
C LEU A 62 -33.98 43.87 -21.32
N GLU A 63 -35.13 43.29 -21.66
CA GLU A 63 -35.99 43.77 -22.74
C GLU A 63 -36.64 45.12 -22.40
N GLN A 64 -37.15 45.29 -21.17
CA GLN A 64 -37.75 46.55 -20.71
C GLN A 64 -36.76 47.72 -20.65
N THR A 65 -35.48 47.43 -20.47
CA THR A 65 -34.39 48.43 -20.48
C THR A 65 -33.89 48.75 -21.89
N GLY A 66 -34.49 48.15 -22.93
CA GLY A 66 -34.25 48.49 -24.34
C GLY A 66 -33.18 47.66 -25.04
N PHE A 67 -32.70 46.56 -24.44
CA PHE A 67 -31.75 45.67 -25.10
C PHE A 67 -32.47 44.63 -25.97
N GLU A 68 -32.09 44.54 -27.25
CA GLU A 68 -32.62 43.53 -28.18
C GLU A 68 -32.22 42.11 -27.77
N ARG A 69 -33.11 41.12 -27.94
CA ARG A 69 -32.93 39.69 -27.55
C ARG A 69 -31.65 39.02 -28.08
N GLY A 70 -30.99 39.58 -29.10
CA GLY A 70 -29.73 39.09 -29.67
C GLY A 70 -28.46 39.82 -29.20
N SER A 71 -28.59 40.83 -28.33
CA SER A 71 -27.46 41.57 -27.78
C SER A 71 -26.56 40.69 -26.92
N LEU A 72 -25.26 40.97 -26.92
CA LEU A 72 -24.29 40.33 -26.01
C LEU A 72 -24.74 40.43 -24.54
N VAL A 73 -25.47 41.49 -24.18
CA VAL A 73 -26.00 41.70 -22.82
C VAL A 73 -27.06 40.66 -22.43
N HIS A 74 -27.78 40.09 -23.40
CA HIS A 74 -28.72 38.98 -23.20
C HIS A 74 -28.03 37.61 -23.23
N ILE A 75 -27.06 37.45 -24.12
CA ILE A 75 -26.39 36.16 -24.34
C ILE A 75 -25.45 35.80 -23.19
N ILE A 76 -24.69 36.76 -22.66
CA ILE A 76 -23.68 36.52 -21.63
C ILE A 76 -24.29 35.97 -20.33
N PRO A 77 -25.35 36.55 -19.73
CA PRO A 77 -25.99 36.00 -18.54
C PRO A 77 -26.58 34.60 -18.77
N GLY A 78 -27.15 34.35 -19.95
CA GLY A 78 -27.66 33.03 -20.32
C GLY A 78 -26.56 31.97 -20.37
N LEU A 79 -25.42 32.30 -21.00
CA LEU A 79 -24.26 31.43 -21.09
C LEU A 79 -23.63 31.16 -19.72
N LEU A 80 -23.51 32.20 -18.87
CA LEU A 80 -23.01 32.06 -17.51
C LEU A 80 -23.93 31.19 -16.64
N THR A 81 -25.25 31.33 -16.81
CA THR A 81 -26.23 30.48 -16.13
C THR A 81 -26.06 29.04 -16.56
N LEU A 82 -25.95 28.76 -17.86
CA LEU A 82 -25.74 27.41 -18.36
C LEU A 82 -24.43 26.79 -17.84
N LEU A 83 -23.34 27.57 -17.79
CA LEU A 83 -22.07 27.13 -17.23
C LEU A 83 -22.17 26.85 -15.72
N ALA A 84 -22.83 27.71 -14.96
CA ALA A 84 -23.08 27.50 -13.53
C ALA A 84 -23.91 26.24 -13.29
N LEU A 85 -24.95 26.00 -14.11
CA LEU A 85 -25.75 24.78 -14.06
C LEU A 85 -24.93 23.53 -14.36
N ALA A 86 -24.03 23.59 -15.33
CA ALA A 86 -23.12 22.49 -15.64
C ALA A 86 -22.18 22.18 -14.47
N VAL A 87 -21.62 23.21 -13.82
CA VAL A 87 -20.75 23.06 -12.64
C VAL A 87 -21.53 22.48 -11.45
N ILE A 88 -22.73 22.97 -11.18
CA ILE A 88 -23.60 22.50 -10.10
C ILE A 88 -24.01 21.04 -10.32
N THR A 89 -24.38 20.68 -11.56
CA THR A 89 -24.72 19.30 -11.93
C THR A 89 -23.52 18.38 -11.75
N PHE A 90 -22.34 18.80 -12.23
CA PHE A 90 -21.10 18.06 -12.02
C PHE A 90 -20.79 17.87 -10.52
N TRP A 91 -20.96 18.92 -9.71
CA TRP A 91 -20.79 18.86 -8.27
C TRP A 91 -21.75 17.84 -7.63
N PHE A 92 -23.03 17.90 -7.98
CA PHE A 92 -24.05 17.03 -7.42
C PHE A 92 -23.79 15.54 -7.72
N ILE A 93 -23.44 15.23 -8.97
CA ILE A 93 -23.11 13.86 -9.41
C ILE A 93 -21.85 13.36 -8.69
N THR A 94 -20.77 14.15 -8.73
CA THR A 94 -19.49 13.74 -8.11
C THR A 94 -19.58 13.60 -6.60
N ASN A 95 -20.38 14.42 -5.92
CA ASN A 95 -20.57 14.32 -4.47
C ASN A 95 -21.23 12.99 -4.08
N SER A 96 -22.29 12.61 -4.81
CA SER A 96 -22.98 11.33 -4.56
C SER A 96 -22.07 10.13 -4.81
N LEU A 97 -21.23 10.20 -5.85
CA LEU A 97 -20.26 9.16 -6.17
C LEU A 97 -19.15 9.06 -5.10
N ILE A 98 -18.60 10.20 -4.67
CA ILE A 98 -17.53 10.25 -3.67
C ILE A 98 -18.04 9.78 -2.30
N LEU A 99 -19.24 10.19 -1.88
CA LEU A 99 -19.78 9.77 -0.59
C LEU A 99 -20.09 8.27 -0.51
N HIS A 100 -20.41 7.62 -1.64
CA HIS A 100 -20.80 6.22 -1.65
C HIS A 100 -19.66 5.25 -2.02
N PHE A 101 -18.65 5.71 -2.78
CA PHE A 101 -17.54 4.88 -3.27
C PHE A 101 -16.15 5.51 -3.08
N GLY A 102 -16.09 6.67 -2.43
CA GLY A 102 -14.83 7.41 -2.22
C GLY A 102 -13.98 6.84 -1.10
N GLU A 103 -14.59 6.22 -0.09
CA GLU A 103 -13.89 5.39 0.88
C GLU A 103 -13.91 3.94 0.41
N ASN A 104 -12.75 3.29 0.44
CA ASN A 104 -12.69 1.85 0.28
C ASN A 104 -12.99 1.24 1.65
N ASP A 105 -14.16 0.59 1.81
CA ASP A 105 -14.49 -0.23 2.99
C ASP A 105 -13.43 -1.32 3.29
N ASP A 106 -12.57 -1.62 2.30
CA ASP A 106 -11.45 -2.55 2.38
C ASP A 106 -10.37 -2.15 3.42
N GLU A 107 -10.39 -0.95 4.01
CA GLU A 107 -9.38 -0.49 4.99
C GLU A 107 -9.82 -0.51 6.47
N THR A 108 -11.03 -0.99 6.79
CA THR A 108 -11.54 -1.01 8.18
C THR A 108 -10.62 -1.78 9.16
N HIS A 109 -9.88 -2.76 8.65
CA HIS A 109 -8.90 -3.55 9.42
C HIS A 109 -7.44 -3.34 8.96
N GLY A 110 -7.19 -2.27 8.21
CA GLY A 110 -5.88 -1.92 7.66
C GLY A 110 -5.72 -2.25 6.18
N SER A 111 -4.75 -1.60 5.54
CA SER A 111 -4.49 -1.70 4.10
C SER A 111 -3.65 -2.94 3.71
N ALA A 112 -3.67 -4.00 4.51
CA ALA A 112 -2.87 -5.19 4.29
C ALA A 112 -3.35 -5.91 3.02
N ARG A 113 -2.44 -6.13 2.08
CA ARG A 113 -2.71 -6.86 0.83
C ARG A 113 -1.52 -7.70 0.42
N PHE A 114 -1.77 -8.70 -0.40
CA PHE A 114 -0.70 -9.42 -1.08
C PHE A 114 0.12 -8.48 -1.98
N ALA A 115 1.40 -8.81 -2.11
CA ALA A 115 2.31 -8.09 -2.99
C ALA A 115 1.89 -8.23 -4.45
N THR A 116 2.04 -7.15 -5.21
CA THR A 116 1.85 -7.12 -6.66
C THR A 116 3.05 -7.74 -7.38
N ASP A 117 2.86 -8.16 -8.63
CA ASP A 117 3.95 -8.72 -9.45
C ASP A 117 5.12 -7.73 -9.61
N LYS A 118 4.86 -6.41 -9.61
CA LYS A 118 5.89 -5.37 -9.65
C LYS A 118 6.72 -5.32 -8.36
N GLU A 119 6.07 -5.43 -7.21
CA GLU A 119 6.75 -5.48 -5.90
C GLU A 119 7.55 -6.79 -5.75
N ILE A 120 7.01 -7.91 -6.24
CA ILE A 120 7.71 -9.19 -6.28
C ILE A 120 8.91 -9.13 -7.23
N ALA A 121 8.78 -8.46 -8.39
CA ALA A 121 9.86 -8.33 -9.36
C ALA A 121 11.10 -7.65 -8.77
N ALA A 122 10.91 -6.63 -7.92
CA ALA A 122 11.99 -5.98 -7.18
C ALA A 122 12.73 -6.97 -6.25
N LEU A 123 12.00 -7.88 -5.59
CA LEU A 123 12.58 -8.91 -4.72
C LEU A 123 13.27 -10.05 -5.50
N THR A 124 12.83 -10.33 -6.73
CA THR A 124 13.46 -11.36 -7.59
C THR A 124 14.70 -10.88 -8.33
N SER A 125 14.84 -9.56 -8.55
CA SER A 125 15.96 -8.97 -9.28
C SER A 125 17.15 -8.65 -8.37
N CYS A 126 16.95 -8.64 -7.05
CA CYS A 126 18.00 -8.45 -6.08
C CYS A 126 18.92 -9.69 -6.04
N GLY A 127 20.19 -9.51 -6.41
CA GLY A 127 21.22 -10.56 -6.36
C GLY A 127 21.85 -10.73 -4.98
N SER A 128 21.71 -9.75 -4.10
CA SER A 128 22.25 -9.69 -2.73
C SER A 128 21.13 -9.83 -1.68
N GLY A 129 21.50 -9.81 -0.40
CA GLY A 129 20.54 -9.87 0.70
C GLY A 129 20.07 -11.28 1.08
N PHE A 130 19.16 -11.32 2.06
CA PHE A 130 18.66 -12.56 2.64
C PHE A 130 17.59 -13.19 1.76
N LEU A 131 17.73 -14.50 1.53
CA LEU A 131 16.70 -15.31 0.91
C LEU A 131 15.49 -15.42 1.85
N ILE A 132 14.35 -14.88 1.43
CA ILE A 132 13.12 -14.91 2.21
C ILE A 132 12.17 -16.03 1.76
N SER A 133 12.04 -16.25 0.45
CA SER A 133 11.10 -17.23 -0.10
C SER A 133 11.38 -17.49 -1.59
N ARG A 134 10.47 -18.23 -2.23
CA ARG A 134 10.45 -18.51 -3.67
C ARG A 134 9.11 -18.07 -4.25
N HIS A 135 9.16 -17.39 -5.38
CA HIS A 135 7.95 -17.00 -6.10
C HIS A 135 7.24 -18.25 -6.66
N THR A 136 5.98 -18.45 -6.29
CA THR A 136 5.23 -19.68 -6.63
C THR A 136 5.05 -19.88 -8.13
N LYS A 137 4.86 -18.81 -8.91
CA LYS A 137 4.59 -18.93 -10.36
C LYS A 137 5.85 -19.15 -11.19
N THR A 138 6.93 -18.43 -10.88
CA THR A 138 8.14 -18.44 -11.71
C THR A 138 9.29 -19.25 -11.11
N GLY A 139 9.15 -19.72 -9.87
CA GLY A 139 10.22 -20.41 -9.15
C GLY A 139 11.42 -19.53 -8.79
N LYS A 140 11.37 -18.22 -9.08
CA LYS A 140 12.48 -17.30 -8.80
C LYS A 140 12.64 -17.10 -7.29
N LEU A 141 13.88 -17.03 -6.83
CA LEU A 141 14.18 -16.75 -5.44
C LEU A 141 13.88 -15.29 -5.10
N LEU A 142 13.32 -15.06 -3.92
CA LEU A 142 13.01 -13.73 -3.39
C LEU A 142 14.06 -13.37 -2.36
N ARG A 143 14.76 -12.25 -2.58
CA ARG A 143 15.77 -11.74 -1.65
C ARG A 143 15.38 -10.36 -1.14
N TYR A 144 15.75 -10.12 0.12
CA TYR A 144 15.56 -8.85 0.79
C TYR A 144 16.91 -8.29 1.26
N ASP A 145 17.25 -7.12 0.74
CA ASP A 145 18.49 -6.39 1.05
C ASP A 145 18.21 -5.03 1.71
N GLY A 146 17.02 -4.89 2.30
CA GLY A 146 16.64 -3.66 2.99
C GLY A 146 17.16 -3.60 4.43
N PRO A 147 17.06 -2.42 5.06
CA PRO A 147 17.61 -2.18 6.40
C PRO A 147 16.78 -2.81 7.54
N ALA A 148 15.57 -3.28 7.26
CA ALA A 148 14.68 -3.80 8.29
C ALA A 148 15.08 -5.20 8.76
N HIS A 149 14.69 -5.55 9.98
CA HIS A 149 14.85 -6.90 10.50
C HIS A 149 13.82 -7.86 9.89
N LEU A 150 14.23 -9.12 9.70
CA LEU A 150 13.38 -10.18 9.19
C LEU A 150 12.98 -11.13 10.32
N LEU A 151 11.69 -11.42 10.42
CA LEU A 151 11.13 -12.40 11.35
C LEU A 151 10.48 -13.52 10.55
N THR A 152 10.94 -14.76 10.74
CA THR A 152 10.32 -15.95 10.13
C THR A 152 9.56 -16.74 11.19
N MET A 153 8.23 -16.78 11.04
CA MET A 153 7.37 -17.63 11.85
C MET A 153 7.10 -18.94 11.10
N ALA A 154 7.54 -20.06 11.68
CA ALA A 154 7.41 -21.37 11.07
C ALA A 154 7.21 -22.46 12.15
N PRO A 155 6.12 -23.26 12.10
CA PRO A 155 5.90 -24.38 13.03
C PRO A 155 7.04 -25.40 13.01
N THR A 156 7.11 -26.28 14.03
CA THR A 156 8.09 -27.36 14.03
C THR A 156 7.92 -28.29 12.82
N ARG A 157 9.02 -28.83 12.30
CA ARG A 157 9.05 -29.78 11.16
C ARG A 157 8.54 -29.23 9.81
N THR A 158 8.36 -27.91 9.69
CA THR A 158 7.98 -27.24 8.42
C THR A 158 9.17 -26.85 7.55
N GLY A 159 10.39 -27.23 7.95
CA GLY A 159 11.59 -27.04 7.14
C GLY A 159 12.24 -25.66 7.26
N LYS A 160 11.98 -24.85 8.31
CA LYS A 160 12.67 -23.54 8.51
C LYS A 160 14.20 -23.62 8.41
N GLY A 161 14.77 -24.74 8.87
CA GLY A 161 16.21 -25.03 8.76
C GLY A 161 16.66 -25.12 7.30
N VAL A 162 16.07 -26.03 6.55
CA VAL A 162 16.44 -26.32 5.15
C VAL A 162 15.95 -25.28 4.15
N GLY A 163 14.83 -24.61 4.43
CA GLY A 163 14.17 -23.67 3.51
C GLY A 163 14.66 -22.23 3.66
N THR A 164 15.14 -21.83 4.84
CA THR A 164 15.52 -20.44 5.11
C THR A 164 16.88 -20.33 5.77
N ILE A 165 17.13 -21.03 6.89
CA ILE A 165 18.35 -20.84 7.70
C ILE A 165 19.60 -21.29 6.93
N ILE A 166 19.66 -22.55 6.49
CA ILE A 166 20.81 -23.12 5.79
C ILE A 166 21.10 -22.36 4.48
N PRO A 167 20.12 -22.10 3.58
CA PRO A 167 20.36 -21.33 2.36
C PRO A 167 20.93 -19.93 2.62
N ASN A 168 20.46 -19.25 3.67
CA ASN A 168 21.00 -17.95 4.04
C ASN A 168 22.43 -18.05 4.57
N LEU A 169 22.73 -19.01 5.43
CA LEU A 169 24.11 -19.24 5.89
C LEU A 169 25.06 -19.55 4.72
N LEU A 170 24.59 -20.31 3.71
CA LEU A 170 25.41 -20.65 2.54
C LEU A 170 25.65 -19.47 1.58
N THR A 171 24.75 -18.48 1.53
CA THR A 171 24.78 -17.45 0.47
C THR A 171 24.92 -16.01 0.96
N ALA A 172 24.65 -15.73 2.24
CA ALA A 172 24.72 -14.36 2.76
C ALA A 172 26.17 -13.88 2.85
N ASN A 173 26.57 -12.98 1.97
CA ASN A 173 27.91 -12.40 1.96
C ASN A 173 28.07 -11.29 3.03
N ARG A 174 27.95 -11.67 4.30
CA ARG A 174 28.09 -10.81 5.49
C ARG A 174 28.42 -11.63 6.73
N SER A 175 28.87 -10.99 7.79
CA SER A 175 29.05 -11.64 9.11
C SER A 175 27.70 -12.10 9.68
N VAL A 176 27.69 -13.28 10.31
CA VAL A 176 26.49 -13.89 10.89
C VAL A 176 26.83 -14.48 12.25
N ILE A 177 26.00 -14.16 13.25
CA ILE A 177 25.94 -14.86 14.53
C ILE A 177 24.76 -15.83 14.44
N CYS A 178 25.02 -17.11 14.67
CA CYS A 178 24.00 -18.17 14.58
C CYS A 178 23.91 -18.90 15.91
N VAL A 179 22.74 -18.83 16.55
CA VAL A 179 22.43 -19.64 17.74
C VAL A 179 21.92 -20.99 17.25
N ASP A 180 22.72 -22.03 17.46
CA ASP A 180 22.46 -23.38 16.94
C ASP A 180 22.60 -24.42 18.07
N PRO A 181 21.56 -24.60 18.92
CA PRO A 181 21.62 -25.52 20.06
C PRO A 181 21.88 -26.98 19.67
N LYS A 182 21.61 -27.35 18.41
CA LYS A 182 21.80 -28.71 17.88
C LYS A 182 23.11 -28.88 17.09
N GLY A 183 23.83 -27.80 16.85
CA GLY A 183 25.04 -27.81 16.03
C GLY A 183 24.84 -28.22 14.56
N GLU A 184 23.60 -28.32 14.07
CA GLU A 184 23.30 -28.78 12.70
C GLU A 184 23.77 -27.76 11.66
N ASN A 185 23.48 -26.48 11.90
CA ASN A 185 23.85 -25.39 11.01
C ASN A 185 25.36 -25.25 10.91
N ALA A 186 26.06 -25.33 12.05
CA ALA A 186 27.52 -25.25 12.10
C ALA A 186 28.17 -26.42 11.34
N ARG A 187 27.65 -27.65 11.50
CA ARG A 187 28.12 -28.84 10.77
C ARG A 187 27.91 -28.72 9.27
N ILE A 188 26.70 -28.35 8.83
CA ILE A 188 26.32 -28.30 7.42
C ILE A 188 27.00 -27.13 6.69
N THR A 189 27.02 -25.94 7.28
CA THR A 189 27.35 -24.70 6.56
C THR A 189 28.76 -24.20 6.82
N GLY A 190 29.44 -24.69 7.86
CA GLY A 190 30.72 -24.12 8.31
C GLY A 190 31.82 -24.10 7.23
N ARG A 191 31.93 -25.14 6.39
CA ARG A 191 32.91 -25.16 5.27
C ARG A 191 32.59 -24.10 4.21
N ALA A 192 31.31 -23.91 3.88
CA ALA A 192 30.92 -22.86 2.95
C ALA A 192 31.16 -21.47 3.55
N ARG A 193 30.88 -21.29 4.84
CA ARG A 193 31.13 -20.05 5.57
C ARG A 193 32.61 -19.65 5.62
N GLN A 194 33.53 -20.62 5.68
CA GLN A 194 34.97 -20.38 5.62
C GLN A 194 35.43 -19.67 4.34
N LYS A 195 34.64 -19.77 3.25
CA LYS A 195 34.93 -19.05 1.99
C LYS A 195 34.64 -17.54 2.08
N PHE A 196 33.80 -17.13 3.02
CA PHE A 196 33.45 -15.71 3.24
C PHE A 196 34.32 -15.04 4.31
N GLY A 197 34.96 -15.84 5.18
CA GLY A 197 35.76 -15.34 6.29
C GLY A 197 35.96 -16.38 7.39
N PRO A 198 36.64 -16.02 8.49
CA PRO A 198 36.87 -16.93 9.60
C PRO A 198 35.56 -17.40 10.23
N VAL A 199 35.53 -18.67 10.65
CA VAL A 199 34.38 -19.29 11.31
C VAL A 199 34.81 -19.79 12.68
N HIS A 200 34.24 -19.20 13.72
CA HIS A 200 34.43 -19.60 15.10
C HIS A 200 33.17 -20.29 15.61
N VAL A 201 33.34 -21.45 16.23
CA VAL A 201 32.25 -22.23 16.81
C VAL A 201 32.47 -22.26 18.31
N LEU A 202 31.58 -21.61 19.08
CA LEU A 202 31.59 -21.70 20.54
C LEU A 202 30.73 -22.89 20.96
N ASP A 203 31.37 -24.02 21.24
CA ASP A 203 30.71 -25.28 21.56
C ASP A 203 31.34 -25.88 22.83
N PRO A 204 30.93 -25.40 24.02
CA PRO A 204 31.49 -25.86 25.30
C PRO A 204 31.13 -27.32 25.63
N PHE A 205 30.14 -27.88 24.93
CA PHE A 205 29.62 -29.24 25.16
C PHE A 205 30.01 -30.21 24.03
N ALA A 206 30.83 -29.78 23.07
CA ALA A 206 31.30 -30.58 21.93
C ALA A 206 30.18 -31.23 21.08
N VAL A 207 28.98 -30.62 21.01
CA VAL A 207 27.81 -31.15 20.27
C VAL A 207 28.03 -31.19 18.76
N THR A 208 28.86 -30.29 18.23
CA THR A 208 29.12 -30.13 16.80
C THR A 208 30.17 -31.10 16.28
N GLY A 209 31.03 -31.66 17.15
CA GLY A 209 32.22 -32.41 16.77
C GLY A 209 33.29 -31.58 16.05
N ARG A 210 33.20 -30.24 16.08
CA ARG A 210 34.18 -29.33 15.49
C ARG A 210 35.10 -28.75 16.58
N PRO A 211 36.31 -28.29 16.24
CA PRO A 211 37.15 -27.56 17.19
C PRO A 211 36.41 -26.35 17.74
N SER A 212 36.27 -26.31 19.07
CA SER A 212 35.60 -25.22 19.77
C SER A 212 36.56 -24.04 19.93
N ALA A 213 36.10 -22.85 19.61
CA ALA A 213 36.78 -21.61 19.92
C ALA A 213 36.54 -21.24 21.40
N ALA A 214 37.42 -20.43 21.96
CA ALA A 214 37.25 -19.86 23.29
C ALA A 214 36.86 -18.38 23.17
N PHE A 215 35.95 -17.94 24.03
CA PHE A 215 35.60 -16.54 24.18
C PHE A 215 35.52 -16.22 25.67
N ASN A 216 36.28 -15.21 26.10
CA ASN A 216 36.21 -14.69 27.45
C ASN A 216 35.56 -13.31 27.41
N PRO A 217 34.27 -13.17 27.78
CA PRO A 217 33.60 -11.88 27.86
C PRO A 217 34.30 -10.91 28.81
N LEU A 218 35.04 -11.43 29.80
CA LEU A 218 35.71 -10.60 30.80
C LEU A 218 37.05 -10.01 30.32
N ALA A 219 37.60 -10.52 29.21
CA ALA A 219 38.87 -10.03 28.69
C ALA A 219 38.83 -8.55 28.26
N MET A 220 37.63 -8.00 28.05
CA MET A 220 37.43 -6.58 27.72
C MET A 220 37.34 -5.67 28.95
N PHE A 221 37.22 -6.21 30.16
CA PHE A 221 37.21 -5.42 31.39
C PHE A 221 38.63 -5.18 31.88
N ASP A 222 38.97 -3.91 32.08
CA ASP A 222 40.18 -3.52 32.78
C ASP A 222 39.84 -3.31 34.27
N PRO A 223 40.23 -4.22 35.18
CA PRO A 223 39.92 -4.09 36.60
C PRO A 223 40.64 -2.92 37.28
N LYS A 224 41.60 -2.26 36.62
CA LYS A 224 42.28 -1.05 37.12
C LYS A 224 41.63 0.24 36.61
N ALA A 225 40.83 0.18 35.56
CA ALA A 225 39.95 1.26 35.17
C ALA A 225 38.72 1.18 36.08
N GLY A 226 38.72 1.93 37.18
CA GLY A 226 37.63 1.96 38.17
C GLY A 226 36.27 2.47 37.65
N ASP A 227 36.09 2.54 36.33
CA ASP A 227 34.86 2.92 35.67
C ASP A 227 34.73 2.16 34.34
N THR A 228 33.55 1.58 34.12
CA THR A 228 33.20 0.84 32.91
C THR A 228 33.34 1.75 31.70
N ARG A 229 34.47 1.67 30.99
CA ARG A 229 34.71 2.48 29.80
C ARG A 229 33.61 2.22 28.77
N SER A 230 32.78 3.24 28.59
CA SER A 230 31.96 3.44 27.40
C SER A 230 32.84 3.24 26.17
N LEU A 231 32.51 2.23 25.36
CA LEU A 231 33.17 1.91 24.10
C LEU A 231 33.10 3.13 23.16
N SER A 232 34.18 3.92 23.07
CA SER A 232 34.44 4.73 21.88
C SER A 232 35.12 3.83 20.86
N ALA A 233 34.43 3.57 19.75
CA ALA A 233 34.93 2.82 18.61
C ALA A 233 36.25 3.42 18.09
N ARG A 234 37.22 2.54 17.79
CA ARG A 234 38.25 2.73 16.78
C ARG A 234 38.28 1.46 15.92
#